data_AF-A0A857MN88-F1
#
_entry.id   AF-A0A857MN88-F1
#
_cell.length_a   1.000
_cell.length_b   1.000
_cell.length_c   1.000
_cell.angle_alpha   90.00
_cell.angle_beta   90.00
_cell.angle_gamma   90.00
#
_symmetry.space_group_name_H-M   'P 1'
#
loop_
_entity.id
_entity.type
_entity.pdbx_description
1 polymer ?
#
loop_
_entity_poly.entity_id
_entity_poly.type
_entity_poly.pdbx_seq_one_letter_code
_entity_poly.pdbx_strand_id
1 'polypeptide(L)'
;MTGDAAAGPTEWQAGEPVGVGPWEGPWPEGERYDPELLAEGDTRNVVDAYRYWTREAIVADIDSRRHPFHVAIENFAHDANIGTVVRTANAFAAAAVHIVGRRRWNRRGAMVTDRYQHLMHHDTVDELMAWAREQGIAVVAVDNTPGSVPIETADLPRECVLLFGQEGPGVSETAQLRADLTVSIAQFGSTRSINAGVAAGIAMHAWIRQHADLTQAW
;
A
#
# COMPACT_ATOMS: atom_id res chain seq x y z
N MET A 1 -8.33 -39.63 7.79
CA MET A 1 -7.08 -38.88 7.57
C MET A 1 -7.43 -37.57 6.91
N THR A 2 -7.93 -36.61 7.68
CA THR A 2 -8.03 -35.21 7.28
C THR A 2 -6.73 -34.58 7.76
N GLY A 3 -5.76 -34.42 6.86
CA GLY A 3 -4.59 -33.62 7.17
C GLY A 3 -5.07 -32.23 7.49
N ASP A 4 -4.70 -31.72 8.68
CA ASP A 4 -4.92 -30.33 9.04
C ASP A 4 -4.21 -29.48 7.98
N ALA A 5 -4.97 -28.88 7.08
CA ALA A 5 -4.40 -27.96 6.12
C ALA A 5 -3.93 -26.76 6.94
N ALA A 6 -2.62 -26.59 7.05
CA ALA A 6 -2.04 -25.43 7.73
C ALA A 6 -2.66 -24.17 7.12
N ALA A 7 -3.14 -23.26 7.97
CA ALA A 7 -3.72 -22.00 7.55
C ALA A 7 -2.75 -21.26 6.61
N GLY A 8 -3.30 -20.68 5.54
CA GLY A 8 -2.54 -19.83 4.63
C GLY A 8 -1.91 -18.62 5.33
N PRO A 9 -0.88 -17.98 4.76
CA PRO A 9 -0.16 -16.90 5.44
C PRO A 9 -1.04 -15.71 5.87
N THR A 10 -2.11 -15.42 5.13
CA THR A 10 -3.09 -14.37 5.46
C THR A 10 -4.37 -14.88 6.10
N GLU A 11 -4.51 -16.20 6.29
CA GLU A 11 -5.65 -16.77 6.99
C GLU A 11 -5.50 -16.60 8.50
N TRP A 12 -6.59 -16.28 9.17
CA TRP A 12 -6.63 -16.02 10.60
C TRP A 12 -7.91 -16.61 11.20
N GLN A 13 -7.82 -17.16 12.42
CA GLN A 13 -8.96 -17.76 13.09
C GLN A 13 -9.68 -16.72 13.95
N ALA A 14 -10.99 -16.61 13.74
CA ALA A 14 -11.82 -15.67 14.49
C ALA A 14 -11.87 -16.06 15.98
N GLY A 15 -11.48 -15.14 16.86
CA GLY A 15 -11.52 -15.33 18.32
C GLY A 15 -10.17 -15.60 18.97
N GLU A 16 -9.11 -15.81 18.19
CA GLU A 16 -7.75 -15.87 18.72
C GLU A 16 -7.20 -14.46 19.02
N PRO A 17 -6.40 -14.30 20.09
CA PRO A 17 -5.71 -13.05 20.34
C PRO A 17 -4.77 -12.71 19.17
N VAL A 18 -4.67 -11.44 18.82
CA VAL A 18 -3.73 -11.00 17.78
C VAL A 18 -2.30 -11.28 18.23
N GLY A 19 -1.60 -12.13 17.48
CA GLY A 19 -0.21 -12.46 17.73
C GLY A 19 0.00 -13.86 18.29
N VAL A 20 1.25 -14.10 18.69
CA VAL A 20 1.72 -15.37 19.23
C VAL A 20 2.44 -15.14 20.56
N GLY A 21 2.39 -16.13 21.45
CA GLY A 21 3.13 -16.11 22.71
C GLY A 21 4.64 -16.29 22.52
N PRO A 22 5.42 -16.41 23.61
CA PRO A 22 6.83 -16.77 23.54
C PRO A 22 7.09 -18.02 22.70
N TRP A 23 8.26 -18.10 22.08
CA TRP A 23 8.67 -19.26 21.31
C TRP A 23 8.80 -20.49 22.20
N GLU A 24 8.15 -21.58 21.80
CA GLU A 24 8.22 -22.86 22.52
C GLU A 24 9.30 -23.77 21.91
N GLY A 25 10.21 -24.24 22.77
CA GLY A 25 11.29 -25.16 22.37
C GLY A 25 12.61 -24.45 22.04
N PRO A 26 13.54 -25.15 21.36
CA PRO A 26 14.83 -24.57 20.97
C PRO A 26 14.62 -23.35 20.08
N TRP A 27 15.29 -22.25 20.39
CA TRP A 27 15.20 -21.02 19.58
C TRP A 27 15.74 -21.24 18.17
N PRO A 28 15.09 -20.67 17.15
CA PRO A 28 15.57 -20.76 15.79
C PRO A 28 16.87 -19.97 15.61
N GLU A 29 17.75 -20.47 14.74
CA GLU A 29 19.00 -19.81 14.40
C GLU A 29 18.80 -18.79 13.26
N GLY A 30 19.60 -17.72 13.27
CA GLY A 30 19.70 -16.75 12.17
C GLY A 30 19.40 -15.31 12.56
N GLU A 31 20.03 -14.36 11.86
CA GLU A 31 19.96 -12.92 12.15
C GLU A 31 18.58 -12.29 11.89
N ARG A 32 17.68 -13.03 11.22
CA ARG A 32 16.31 -12.57 10.97
C ARG A 32 15.42 -12.60 12.20
N TYR A 33 15.76 -13.38 13.22
CA TYR A 33 14.93 -13.53 14.41
C TYR A 33 15.30 -12.51 15.49
N ASP A 34 14.28 -11.93 16.10
CA ASP A 34 14.41 -10.97 17.20
C ASP A 34 14.36 -11.71 18.55
N PRO A 35 15.44 -11.66 19.36
CA PRO A 35 15.50 -12.34 20.66
C PRO A 35 14.41 -11.91 21.65
N GLU A 36 13.97 -10.64 21.63
CA GLU A 36 12.96 -10.13 22.55
C GLU A 36 11.59 -10.70 22.16
N LEU A 37 11.27 -10.70 20.87
CA LEU A 37 10.02 -11.30 20.37
C LEU A 37 9.96 -12.81 20.61
N LEU A 38 11.09 -13.52 20.47
CA LEU A 38 11.17 -14.95 20.80
C LEU A 38 10.92 -15.20 22.28
N ALA A 39 11.43 -14.34 23.17
CA ALA A 39 11.29 -14.50 24.62
C ALA A 39 9.90 -14.10 25.15
N GLU A 40 9.28 -13.07 24.59
CA GLU A 40 8.09 -12.44 25.16
C GLU A 40 6.82 -12.68 24.33
N GLY A 41 6.99 -13.12 23.08
CA GLY A 41 5.92 -13.24 22.10
C GLY A 41 5.82 -12.04 21.17
N ASP A 42 5.03 -12.19 20.11
CA ASP A 42 4.91 -11.20 19.04
C ASP A 42 3.44 -10.86 18.77
N THR A 43 3.02 -9.69 19.25
CA THR A 43 1.67 -9.13 19.09
C THR A 43 1.56 -8.10 17.97
N ARG A 44 2.60 -7.94 17.14
CA ARG A 44 2.61 -6.93 16.07
C ARG A 44 1.53 -7.23 15.02
N ASN A 45 1.11 -6.23 14.26
CA ASN A 45 0.15 -6.44 13.16
C ASN A 45 0.88 -6.88 11.88
N VAL A 46 1.40 -8.11 11.88
CA VAL A 46 2.05 -8.77 10.74
C VAL A 46 1.42 -10.14 10.52
N VAL A 47 1.51 -10.67 9.30
CA VAL A 47 1.09 -12.04 9.00
C VAL A 47 1.93 -13.04 9.80
N ASP A 48 1.37 -14.23 10.09
CA ASP A 48 2.01 -15.14 11.04
C ASP A 48 3.33 -15.74 10.54
N ALA A 49 3.51 -15.80 9.22
CA ALA A 49 4.78 -16.14 8.58
C ALA A 49 5.95 -15.22 9.01
N TYR A 50 5.68 -13.99 9.47
CA TYR A 50 6.67 -13.02 9.90
C TYR A 50 6.82 -12.89 11.42
N ARG A 51 6.14 -13.73 12.21
CA ARG A 51 6.29 -13.67 13.66
C ARG A 51 7.74 -13.87 14.06
N TYR A 52 8.13 -13.13 15.09
CA TYR A 52 9.47 -13.14 15.66
C TYR A 52 10.56 -12.58 14.74
N TRP A 53 10.25 -12.20 13.49
CA TRP A 53 11.26 -11.63 12.60
C TRP A 53 11.55 -10.18 13.01
N THR A 54 12.81 -9.78 12.89
CA THR A 54 13.20 -8.37 12.96
C THR A 54 12.48 -7.59 11.88
N ARG A 55 12.25 -6.30 12.13
CA ARG A 55 11.59 -5.44 11.15
C ARG A 55 12.36 -5.41 9.84
N GLU A 56 13.68 -5.35 9.92
CA GLU A 56 14.60 -5.26 8.80
C GLU A 56 14.51 -6.52 7.93
N ALA A 57 14.40 -7.71 8.55
CA ALA A 57 14.20 -8.95 7.82
C ALA A 57 12.85 -9.00 7.09
N ILE A 58 11.78 -8.50 7.72
CA ILE A 58 10.45 -8.42 7.07
C ILE A 58 10.51 -7.47 5.86
N VAL A 59 11.13 -6.30 6.01
CA VAL A 59 11.28 -5.35 4.90
C VAL A 59 12.09 -5.95 3.77
N ALA A 60 13.23 -6.58 4.07
CA ALA A 60 14.09 -7.21 3.06
C ALA A 60 13.38 -8.34 2.31
N ASP A 61 12.56 -9.14 2.99
CA ASP A 61 11.75 -10.16 2.33
C ASP A 61 10.72 -9.54 1.39
N ILE A 62 9.93 -8.58 1.87
CA ILE A 62 8.92 -7.89 1.04
C ILE A 62 9.60 -7.25 -0.18
N ASP A 63 10.76 -6.61 0.00
CA ASP A 63 11.53 -5.95 -1.07
C ASP A 63 11.91 -6.91 -2.21
N SER A 64 12.11 -8.20 -1.93
CA SER A 64 12.41 -9.21 -2.95
C SER A 64 11.26 -9.47 -3.94
N ARG A 65 10.05 -9.03 -3.58
CA ARG A 65 8.79 -9.38 -4.24
C ARG A 65 7.83 -8.20 -4.38
N ARG A 66 8.29 -6.97 -4.12
CA ARG A 66 7.48 -5.76 -4.35
C ARG A 66 7.09 -5.65 -5.82
N HIS A 67 5.88 -5.17 -6.03
CA HIS A 67 5.41 -4.78 -7.34
C HIS A 67 5.98 -3.41 -7.73
N PRO A 68 6.23 -3.17 -9.03
CA PRO A 68 6.88 -1.94 -9.50
C PRO A 68 5.97 -0.71 -9.46
N PHE A 69 4.70 -0.84 -9.09
CA PHE A 69 3.83 0.31 -8.94
C PHE A 69 4.07 1.02 -7.61
N HIS A 70 3.91 2.33 -7.65
CA HIS A 70 3.96 3.24 -6.53
C HIS A 70 2.58 3.85 -6.28
N VAL A 71 2.41 4.45 -5.11
CA VAL A 71 1.21 5.21 -4.77
C VAL A 71 1.62 6.59 -4.32
N ALA A 72 0.95 7.64 -4.78
CA ALA A 72 1.14 8.99 -4.30
C ALA A 72 -0.17 9.56 -3.75
N ILE A 73 -0.09 10.29 -2.64
CA ILE A 73 -1.24 10.99 -2.06
C ILE A 73 -0.88 12.43 -1.70
N GLU A 74 -1.69 13.37 -2.19
CA GLU A 74 -1.60 14.79 -1.86
C GLU A 74 -2.05 15.06 -0.42
N ASN A 75 -1.23 15.80 0.34
CA ASN A 75 -1.43 16.16 1.74
C ASN A 75 -1.36 17.69 1.94
N PHE A 76 -2.41 18.42 1.56
CA PHE A 76 -2.43 19.88 1.66
C PHE A 76 -3.31 20.42 2.80
N ALA A 77 -4.20 19.62 3.39
CA ALA A 77 -5.14 20.00 4.45
C ALA A 77 -5.50 18.83 5.39
N HIS A 78 -6.20 17.81 4.89
CA HIS A 78 -6.70 16.68 5.68
C HIS A 78 -5.96 15.39 5.34
N ASP A 79 -5.48 14.68 6.37
CA ASP A 79 -4.56 13.55 6.25
C ASP A 79 -5.19 12.20 6.66
N ALA A 80 -6.52 12.17 6.87
CA ALA A 80 -7.22 11.02 7.45
C ALA A 80 -7.05 9.72 6.64
N ASN A 81 -6.93 9.82 5.31
CA ASN A 81 -6.81 8.65 4.44
C ASN A 81 -5.36 8.17 4.26
N ILE A 82 -4.34 8.97 4.58
CA ILE A 82 -2.95 8.63 4.27
C ILE A 82 -2.54 7.33 4.96
N GLY A 83 -2.95 7.14 6.21
CA GLY A 83 -2.69 5.87 6.91
C GLY A 83 -3.34 4.67 6.24
N THR A 84 -4.58 4.79 5.78
CA THR A 84 -5.27 3.72 5.04
C THR A 84 -4.54 3.40 3.75
N VAL A 85 -4.13 4.42 2.98
CA VAL A 85 -3.37 4.25 1.74
C VAL A 85 -2.04 3.53 2.00
N VAL A 86 -1.28 3.94 3.02
CA VAL A 86 -0.01 3.30 3.39
C VAL A 86 -0.20 1.84 3.77
N ARG A 87 -1.22 1.54 4.57
CA ARG A 87 -1.55 0.16 4.97
C ARG A 87 -1.91 -0.70 3.76
N THR A 88 -2.78 -0.21 2.88
CA THR A 88 -3.19 -0.94 1.67
C THR A 88 -2.04 -1.12 0.69
N ALA A 89 -1.18 -0.12 0.52
CA ALA A 89 0.01 -0.22 -0.31
C ALA A 89 0.99 -1.29 0.19
N ASN A 90 1.15 -1.44 1.51
CA ASN A 90 1.95 -2.53 2.08
C ASN A 90 1.30 -3.90 1.84
N ALA A 91 -0.02 -4.02 2.02
CA ALA A 91 -0.75 -5.26 1.78
C ALA A 91 -0.62 -5.74 0.31
N PHE A 92 -0.62 -4.82 -0.64
CA PHE A 92 -0.37 -5.10 -2.06
C PHE A 92 1.11 -5.06 -2.46
N ALA A 93 2.04 -5.01 -1.50
CA ALA A 93 3.48 -4.95 -1.74
C ALA A 93 3.90 -3.90 -2.79
N ALA A 94 3.28 -2.72 -2.78
CA ALA A 94 3.68 -1.60 -3.63
C ALA A 94 5.14 -1.21 -3.38
N ALA A 95 5.84 -0.72 -4.42
CA ALA A 95 7.24 -0.33 -4.35
C ALA A 95 7.50 0.73 -3.27
N ALA A 96 6.72 1.82 -3.29
CA ALA A 96 6.76 2.87 -2.27
C ALA A 96 5.46 3.69 -2.23
N VAL A 97 5.29 4.44 -1.14
CA VAL A 97 4.23 5.45 -1.00
C VAL A 97 4.85 6.85 -0.93
N HIS A 98 4.35 7.76 -1.75
CA HIS A 98 4.81 9.13 -1.91
C HIS A 98 3.82 10.07 -1.22
N ILE A 99 4.29 10.80 -0.23
CA ILE A 99 3.50 11.86 0.43
C ILE A 99 3.86 13.18 -0.24
N VAL A 100 2.88 13.86 -0.82
CA VAL A 100 3.09 15.12 -1.55
C VAL A 100 2.56 16.29 -0.73
N GLY A 101 3.34 17.35 -0.54
CA GLY A 101 2.95 18.50 0.28
C GLY A 101 3.41 18.35 1.72
N ARG A 102 2.47 18.42 2.68
CA ARG A 102 2.82 18.39 4.11
C ARG A 102 3.50 17.06 4.47
N ARG A 103 4.68 17.15 5.06
CA ARG A 103 5.46 15.97 5.47
C ARG A 103 4.85 15.19 6.64
N ARG A 104 4.13 15.88 7.52
CA ARG A 104 3.46 15.26 8.68
C ARG A 104 2.04 14.85 8.31
N TRP A 105 1.67 13.65 8.76
CA TRP A 105 0.35 13.07 8.54
C TRP A 105 -0.03 12.13 9.68
N ASN A 106 -1.32 11.84 9.81
CA ASN A 106 -1.89 10.99 10.84
C ASN A 106 -1.65 9.49 10.56
N ARG A 107 -0.72 8.91 11.31
CA ARG A 107 -0.32 7.50 11.19
C ARG A 107 -1.31 6.48 11.74
N ARG A 108 -2.37 6.91 12.42
CA ARG A 108 -3.30 6.01 13.12
C ARG A 108 -3.90 4.96 12.16
N GLY A 109 -4.31 5.38 10.97
CA GLY A 109 -4.88 4.47 9.96
C GLY A 109 -3.88 3.44 9.41
N ALA A 110 -2.58 3.69 9.54
CA ALA A 110 -1.54 2.78 9.05
C ALA A 110 -1.35 1.56 9.95
N MET A 111 -1.85 1.57 11.19
CA MET A 111 -1.73 0.45 12.13
C MET A 111 -0.27 -0.06 12.28
N VAL A 112 0.69 0.88 12.33
CA VAL A 112 2.15 0.62 12.43
C VAL A 112 2.75 -0.01 11.17
N THR A 113 1.94 -0.31 10.15
CA THR A 113 2.39 -0.88 8.88
C THR A 113 3.29 0.07 8.09
N ASP A 114 3.25 1.37 8.39
CA ASP A 114 4.19 2.37 7.86
C ASP A 114 5.67 2.03 8.15
N ARG A 115 5.94 1.20 9.16
CA ARG A 115 7.28 0.71 9.46
C ARG A 115 7.81 -0.31 8.43
N TYR A 116 6.94 -1.01 7.72
CA TYR A 116 7.31 -2.05 6.75
C TYR A 116 7.15 -1.58 5.29
N GLN A 117 6.86 -0.31 5.08
CA GLN A 117 6.64 0.29 3.77
C GLN A 117 7.67 1.41 3.54
N HIS A 118 8.17 1.50 2.30
CA HIS A 118 9.02 2.60 1.86
C HIS A 118 8.16 3.85 1.70
N LEU A 119 8.52 4.91 2.41
CA LEU A 119 7.85 6.21 2.35
C LEU A 119 8.79 7.25 1.75
N MET A 120 8.34 7.92 0.70
CA MET A 120 9.02 9.05 0.08
C MET A 120 8.20 10.32 0.30
N HIS A 121 8.87 11.45 0.34
CA HIS A 121 8.23 12.76 0.53
C HIS A 121 8.68 13.70 -0.59
N HIS A 122 7.71 14.47 -1.08
CA HIS A 122 7.88 15.51 -2.10
C HIS A 122 7.17 16.76 -1.58
N ASP A 123 7.79 17.93 -1.68
CA ASP A 123 7.17 19.18 -1.23
C ASP A 123 6.05 19.61 -2.18
N THR A 124 6.15 19.24 -3.46
CA THR A 124 5.19 19.61 -4.51
C THR A 124 4.86 18.47 -5.46
N VAL A 125 3.75 18.61 -6.20
CA VAL A 125 3.40 17.69 -7.29
C VAL A 125 4.43 17.75 -8.41
N ASP A 126 5.03 18.93 -8.65
CA ASP A 126 6.05 19.08 -9.69
C ASP A 126 7.31 18.25 -9.39
N GLU A 127 7.71 18.17 -8.12
CA GLU A 127 8.81 17.31 -7.67
C GLU A 127 8.48 15.82 -7.85
N LEU A 128 7.27 15.39 -7.49
CA LEU A 128 6.82 14.02 -7.74
C LEU A 128 6.88 13.69 -9.24
N MET A 129 6.38 14.59 -10.09
CA MET A 129 6.36 14.40 -11.54
C MET A 129 7.78 14.38 -12.14
N ALA A 130 8.70 15.19 -11.61
CA ALA A 130 10.10 15.16 -11.99
C ALA A 130 10.76 13.83 -11.61
N TRP A 131 10.55 13.39 -10.37
CA TRP A 131 11.03 12.09 -9.89
C TRP A 131 10.49 10.94 -10.76
N ALA A 132 9.18 10.90 -11.04
CA ALA A 132 8.58 9.83 -11.83
C ALA A 132 9.18 9.78 -13.25
N ARG A 133 9.37 10.95 -13.87
CA ARG A 133 10.02 11.06 -15.19
C ARG A 133 11.48 10.59 -15.16
N GLU A 134 12.24 10.95 -14.13
CA GLU A 134 13.63 10.50 -13.96
C GLU A 134 13.73 8.98 -13.78
N GLN A 135 12.75 8.36 -13.11
CA GLN A 135 12.68 6.90 -12.94
C GLN A 135 12.06 6.17 -14.14
N GLY A 136 11.53 6.88 -15.14
CA GLY A 136 10.81 6.28 -16.26
C GLY A 136 9.48 5.64 -15.87
N ILE A 137 8.82 6.15 -14.83
CA ILE A 137 7.57 5.65 -14.28
C ILE A 137 6.42 6.55 -14.73
N ALA A 138 5.34 5.96 -15.25
CA ALA A 138 4.15 6.70 -15.68
C ALA A 138 3.36 7.22 -14.48
N VAL A 139 2.78 8.41 -14.56
CA VAL A 139 1.87 8.93 -13.53
C VAL A 139 0.43 8.75 -13.97
N VAL A 140 -0.34 8.00 -13.18
CA VAL A 140 -1.76 7.74 -13.38
C VAL A 140 -2.56 8.51 -12.34
N ALA A 141 -3.22 9.59 -12.72
CA ALA A 141 -4.11 10.32 -11.84
C ALA A 141 -5.43 9.58 -11.67
N VAL A 142 -5.90 9.43 -10.43
CA VAL A 142 -7.19 8.79 -10.12
C VAL A 142 -8.19 9.84 -9.64
N ASP A 143 -9.04 10.31 -10.55
CA ASP A 143 -10.06 11.33 -10.27
C ASP A 143 -11.17 11.33 -11.33
N ASN A 144 -12.34 11.88 -10.98
CA ASN A 144 -13.54 11.91 -11.82
C ASN A 144 -13.60 13.15 -12.74
N THR A 145 -12.46 13.60 -13.25
CA THR A 145 -12.40 14.79 -14.10
C THR A 145 -12.81 14.48 -15.54
N PRO A 146 -13.27 15.48 -16.31
CA PRO A 146 -13.61 15.29 -17.72
C PRO A 146 -12.44 14.71 -18.51
N GLY A 147 -12.71 13.66 -19.29
CA GLY A 147 -11.69 12.96 -20.08
C GLY A 147 -11.03 11.77 -19.37
N SER A 148 -11.37 11.51 -18.10
CA SER A 148 -10.96 10.29 -17.41
C SER A 148 -11.54 9.02 -18.06
N VAL A 149 -10.74 7.95 -18.07
CA VAL A 149 -11.16 6.62 -18.55
C VAL A 149 -11.58 5.75 -17.37
N PRO A 150 -12.71 5.01 -17.43
CA PRO A 150 -13.07 4.08 -16.38
C PRO A 150 -11.96 3.03 -16.14
N ILE A 151 -11.47 2.94 -14.90
CA ILE A 151 -10.36 2.07 -14.52
C ILE A 151 -10.64 0.59 -14.78
N GLU A 152 -11.91 0.20 -14.79
CA GLU A 152 -12.38 -1.14 -15.11
C GLU A 152 -12.12 -1.53 -16.57
N THR A 153 -11.85 -0.55 -17.44
CA THR A 153 -11.60 -0.72 -18.87
C THR A 153 -10.24 -0.19 -19.33
N ALA A 154 -9.49 0.45 -18.43
CA ALA A 154 -8.20 1.05 -18.75
C ALA A 154 -7.07 0.01 -18.65
N ASP A 155 -6.12 0.07 -19.58
CA ASP A 155 -4.85 -0.63 -19.46
C ASP A 155 -3.90 0.21 -18.59
N LEU A 156 -3.69 -0.23 -17.36
CA LEU A 156 -2.80 0.46 -16.43
C LEU A 156 -1.34 0.14 -16.78
N PRO A 157 -0.42 1.12 -16.84
CA PRO A 157 1.00 0.82 -17.00
C PRO A 157 1.52 -0.01 -15.83
N ARG A 158 2.41 -0.96 -16.12
CA ARG A 158 3.00 -1.83 -15.10
C ARG A 158 3.86 -1.02 -14.13
N GLU A 159 4.79 -0.22 -14.65
CA GLU A 159 5.60 0.74 -13.89
C GLU A 159 4.87 2.09 -13.82
N CYS A 160 4.05 2.28 -12.78
CA CYS A 160 3.32 3.54 -12.60
C CYS A 160 3.28 4.05 -11.16
N VAL A 161 2.98 5.34 -11.00
CA VAL A 161 2.52 5.94 -9.74
C VAL A 161 1.02 6.19 -9.85
N LEU A 162 0.24 5.54 -8.99
CA LEU A 162 -1.18 5.84 -8.81
C LEU A 162 -1.30 7.08 -7.91
N LEU A 163 -1.66 8.22 -8.50
CA LEU A 163 -1.72 9.52 -7.82
C LEU A 163 -3.15 9.86 -7.39
N PHE A 164 -3.32 10.06 -6.09
CA PHE A 164 -4.56 10.45 -5.43
C PHE A 164 -4.46 11.88 -4.93
N GLY A 165 -5.53 12.63 -5.19
CA GLY A 165 -5.67 13.98 -4.68
C GLY A 165 -6.12 14.02 -3.23
N GLN A 166 -6.25 15.23 -2.72
CA GLN A 166 -6.82 15.44 -1.40
C GLN A 166 -8.35 15.33 -1.41
N GLU A 167 -8.94 14.89 -0.30
CA GLU A 167 -10.37 15.01 -0.06
C GLU A 167 -10.89 16.43 -0.32
N GLY A 168 -11.96 16.53 -1.11
CA GLY A 168 -12.58 17.78 -1.52
C GLY A 168 -12.29 18.12 -2.98
N PRO A 169 -11.19 18.84 -3.28
CA PRO A 169 -10.90 19.32 -4.62
C PRO A 169 -10.44 18.23 -5.60
N GLY A 170 -10.08 17.03 -5.13
CA GLY A 170 -9.53 15.98 -6.00
C GLY A 170 -8.03 16.18 -6.24
N VAL A 171 -7.50 15.64 -7.34
CA VAL A 171 -6.09 15.88 -7.72
C VAL A 171 -5.93 17.32 -8.17
N SER A 172 -4.79 17.93 -7.85
CA SER A 172 -4.47 19.29 -8.30
C SER A 172 -4.53 19.43 -9.83
N GLU A 173 -4.83 20.63 -10.32
CA GLU A 173 -4.84 20.92 -11.77
C GLU A 173 -3.50 20.58 -12.44
N THR A 174 -2.38 20.86 -11.75
CA THR A 174 -1.04 20.46 -12.17
C THR A 174 -0.92 18.95 -12.35
N ALA A 175 -1.46 18.16 -11.42
CA ALA A 175 -1.47 16.71 -11.54
C ALA A 175 -2.28 16.24 -12.75
N GLN A 176 -3.48 16.82 -12.97
CA GLN A 176 -4.36 16.46 -14.08
C GLN A 176 -3.73 16.74 -15.44
N LEU A 177 -3.08 17.90 -15.59
CA LEU A 177 -2.47 18.33 -16.85
C LEU A 177 -1.19 17.57 -17.20
N ARG A 178 -0.50 17.02 -16.19
CA ARG A 178 0.82 16.40 -16.35
C ARG A 178 0.81 14.88 -16.23
N ALA A 179 -0.28 14.27 -15.76
CA ALA A 179 -0.43 12.82 -15.72
C ALA A 179 -0.41 12.23 -17.13
N ASP A 180 0.19 11.04 -17.26
CA ASP A 180 0.25 10.31 -18.52
C ASP A 180 -1.10 9.64 -18.84
N LEU A 181 -1.87 9.33 -17.79
CA LEU A 181 -3.22 8.77 -17.86
C LEU A 181 -4.06 9.30 -16.70
N THR A 182 -5.33 9.61 -16.97
CA THR A 182 -6.31 9.90 -15.92
C THR A 182 -7.40 8.85 -15.96
N VAL A 183 -7.62 8.18 -14.83
CA VAL A 183 -8.66 7.17 -14.67
C VAL A 183 -9.67 7.57 -13.60
N SER A 184 -10.90 7.10 -13.78
CA SER A 184 -11.98 7.23 -12.80
C SER A 184 -12.52 5.87 -12.40
N ILE A 185 -13.13 5.77 -11.23
CA ILE A 185 -13.81 4.54 -10.79
C ILE A 185 -15.27 4.68 -11.21
N ALA A 186 -15.82 3.66 -11.88
CA ALA A 186 -17.21 3.70 -12.33
C ALA A 186 -18.17 3.84 -11.12
N GLN A 187 -19.03 4.85 -11.16
CA GLN A 187 -20.00 5.15 -10.10
C GLN A 187 -21.43 5.16 -10.66
N PHE A 188 -22.34 4.51 -9.95
CA PHE A 188 -23.75 4.36 -10.33
C PHE A 188 -24.72 4.99 -9.31
N GLY A 189 -24.17 5.65 -8.27
CA GLY A 189 -24.93 6.28 -7.19
C GLY A 189 -25.07 7.79 -7.36
N SER A 190 -25.55 8.46 -6.30
CA SER A 190 -25.80 9.91 -6.27
C SER A 190 -24.67 10.74 -5.65
N THR A 191 -23.63 10.09 -5.10
CA THR A 191 -22.47 10.81 -4.55
C THR A 191 -21.61 11.40 -5.66
N ARG A 192 -20.85 12.45 -5.32
CA ARG A 192 -19.89 13.07 -6.25
C ARG A 192 -18.59 12.28 -6.34
N SER A 193 -18.23 11.55 -5.29
CA SER A 193 -16.96 10.83 -5.22
C SER A 193 -16.99 9.68 -4.21
N ILE A 194 -16.01 8.80 -4.37
CA ILE A 194 -15.62 7.74 -3.43
C ILE A 194 -14.58 8.31 -2.46
N ASN A 195 -14.57 7.85 -1.20
CA ASN A 195 -13.52 8.20 -0.24
C ASN A 195 -12.12 7.88 -0.80
N ALA A 196 -11.14 8.78 -0.61
CA ALA A 196 -9.82 8.65 -1.25
C ALA A 196 -9.06 7.38 -0.83
N GLY A 197 -9.19 6.94 0.43
CA GLY A 197 -8.58 5.68 0.88
C GLY A 197 -9.20 4.45 0.21
N VAL A 198 -10.52 4.45 0.03
CA VAL A 198 -11.25 3.40 -0.71
C VAL A 198 -10.88 3.42 -2.19
N ALA A 199 -10.84 4.61 -2.81
CA ALA A 199 -10.43 4.77 -4.20
C ALA A 199 -9.01 4.24 -4.44
N ALA A 200 -8.08 4.52 -3.51
CA ALA A 200 -6.74 3.99 -3.56
C ALA A 200 -6.69 2.46 -3.50
N GLY A 201 -7.48 1.85 -2.62
CA GLY A 201 -7.60 0.39 -2.56
C GLY A 201 -8.12 -0.23 -3.86
N ILE A 202 -9.17 0.36 -4.46
CA ILE A 202 -9.74 -0.10 -5.72
C ILE A 202 -8.71 0.00 -6.85
N ALA A 203 -8.02 1.15 -6.96
CA ALA A 203 -7.05 1.38 -8.02
C ALA A 203 -5.80 0.48 -7.89
N MET A 204 -5.28 0.30 -6.67
CA MET A 204 -4.20 -0.67 -6.43
C MET A 204 -4.65 -2.10 -6.79
N HIS A 205 -5.86 -2.50 -6.38
CA HIS A 205 -6.38 -3.82 -6.73
C HIS A 205 -6.62 -3.99 -8.24
N ALA A 206 -7.04 -2.94 -8.94
CA ALA A 206 -7.15 -2.95 -10.41
C ALA A 206 -5.79 -3.22 -11.07
N TRP A 207 -4.71 -2.60 -10.56
CA TRP A 207 -3.35 -2.89 -11.01
C TRP A 207 -2.98 -4.36 -10.73
N ILE A 208 -3.25 -4.86 -9.52
CA ILE A 208 -2.98 -6.26 -9.13
C ILE A 208 -3.67 -7.24 -10.09
N ARG A 209 -4.94 -6.98 -10.43
CA ARG A 209 -5.73 -7.80 -11.35
C ARG A 209 -5.14 -7.87 -12.75
N GLN A 210 -4.40 -6.85 -13.19
CA GLN A 210 -3.78 -6.79 -14.51
C GLN A 210 -2.36 -7.38 -14.53
N HIS A 211 -1.57 -7.17 -13.47
CA HIS A 211 -0.11 -7.35 -13.52
C HIS A 211 0.49 -8.33 -12.51
N ALA A 212 -0.20 -8.63 -11.41
CA ALA A 212 0.37 -9.46 -10.36
C ALA A 212 0.29 -10.96 -10.69
N ASP A 213 1.34 -11.70 -10.34
CA ASP A 213 1.29 -13.16 -10.30
C ASP A 213 0.61 -13.61 -9.00
N LEU A 214 -0.66 -13.99 -9.10
CA LEU A 214 -1.47 -14.40 -7.96
C LEU A 214 -1.00 -15.72 -7.33
N THR A 215 -0.14 -16.50 -8.01
CA THR A 215 0.46 -17.71 -7.40
C THR A 215 1.49 -17.39 -6.33
N GLN A 216 1.97 -16.14 -6.30
CA GLN A 216 2.88 -15.61 -5.29
C GLN A 216 2.15 -14.84 -4.19
N ALA A 217 0.82 -14.80 -4.21
CA ALA A 217 0.03 -14.19 -3.14
C ALA A 217 0.14 -15.04 -1.86
N TRP A 218 0.16 -14.36 -0.73
CA TRP A 218 0.28 -14.93 0.61
C TRP A 218 -1.02 -14.70 1.37
#